data_AF-A0A1P6C887-F1
#
_entry.id   AF-A0A1P6C887-F1
#
_cell.length_a   1.000
_cell.length_b   1.000
_cell.length_c   1.000
_cell.angle_alpha   90.00
_cell.angle_beta   90.00
_cell.angle_gamma   90.00
#
_symmetry.space_group_name_H-M   'P 1'
#
loop_
_entity.id
_entity.type
_entity.pdbx_description
1 polymer ?
#
loop_
_entity_poly.entity_id
_entity_poly.type
_entity_poly.pdbx_seq_one_letter_code
_entity_poly.pdbx_strand_id
1 'polypeptide(L)'
;MIRKWSAAAESLIHGRASGLDAAVCTYGGVACFKPGTCIQHLRNLPDLRVILVNSRVERNTSRMVQTVKERLKKFPDVVESIFNAIDAISRDAARILHRPPEENGGDERVSNGGNSNNSVITACADGEHQSLQSSGHSQQQQQPTSGVHLPKESSYAAGGKRNSNASATSGTSGANSEKHERGQLADSFSKLNDLCRINNQLLIALGVGHPKIDQICTLLARYGIHPKMTGAGGGGSVFAFLKPDTSATVLSMIKDELTKLDYELWQPPLGGPGVICHNSKPDLFVVPSTMIATPSDSSSHSTPSLYLHDKKITN
;
A
#
# COMPACT_ATOMS: atom_id res chain seq x y z
N MET A 1 23.54 -2.60 -2.92
CA MET A 1 24.14 -3.52 -1.93
C MET A 1 23.18 -3.80 -0.76
N ILE A 2 22.64 -2.77 -0.08
CA ILE A 2 21.74 -2.91 1.09
C ILE A 2 20.54 -3.83 0.82
N ARG A 3 19.78 -3.60 -0.26
CA ARG A 3 18.63 -4.43 -0.64
C ARG A 3 18.96 -5.93 -0.73
N LYS A 4 20.10 -6.28 -1.35
CA LYS A 4 20.49 -7.69 -1.56
C LYS A 4 20.69 -8.40 -0.21
N TRP A 5 21.37 -7.75 0.72
CA TRP A 5 21.57 -8.28 2.08
C TRP A 5 20.29 -8.32 2.91
N SER A 6 19.47 -7.27 2.83
CA SER A 6 18.17 -7.23 3.52
C SER A 6 17.22 -8.33 3.03
N ALA A 7 17.13 -8.57 1.72
CA ALA A 7 16.31 -9.64 1.15
C ALA A 7 16.84 -11.04 1.51
N ALA A 8 18.16 -11.22 1.59
CA ALA A 8 18.76 -12.47 2.06
C ALA A 8 18.39 -12.75 3.53
N ALA A 9 18.46 -11.73 4.39
CA ALA A 9 18.05 -11.84 5.79
C ALA A 9 16.53 -12.12 5.93
N GLU A 10 15.69 -11.43 5.15
CA GLU A 10 14.24 -11.68 5.09
C GLU A 10 13.94 -13.14 4.71
N SER A 11 14.66 -13.68 3.72
CA SER A 11 14.52 -15.07 3.28
C SER A 11 14.96 -16.07 4.36
N LEU A 12 16.00 -15.76 5.13
CA LEU A 12 16.47 -16.61 6.22
C LEU A 12 15.44 -16.70 7.35
N ILE A 13 14.76 -15.60 7.68
CA ILE A 13 13.77 -15.55 8.77
C ILE A 13 12.41 -16.10 8.32
N HIS A 14 11.97 -15.75 7.11
CA HIS A 14 10.60 -16.05 6.63
C HIS A 14 10.53 -17.21 5.63
N GLY A 15 11.66 -17.83 5.27
CA GLY A 15 11.78 -18.95 4.33
C GLY A 15 11.60 -18.55 2.87
N ARG A 16 10.45 -17.96 2.52
CA ARG A 16 10.16 -17.45 1.17
C ARG A 16 9.77 -15.98 1.24
N ALA A 17 10.76 -15.11 1.14
CA ALA A 17 10.57 -13.68 1.03
C ALA A 17 10.15 -13.29 -0.40
N SER A 18 9.26 -12.30 -0.51
CA SER A 18 8.96 -11.68 -1.81
C SER A 18 10.03 -10.66 -2.23
N GLY A 19 10.85 -10.20 -1.28
CA GLY A 19 11.79 -9.10 -1.45
C GLY A 19 11.10 -7.73 -1.58
N LEU A 20 9.77 -7.68 -1.47
CA LEU A 20 9.00 -6.44 -1.54
C LEU A 20 9.30 -5.54 -0.34
N ASP A 21 9.27 -6.10 0.86
CA ASP A 21 9.52 -5.35 2.09
C ASP A 21 10.94 -4.79 2.09
N ALA A 22 11.93 -5.63 1.75
CA ALA A 22 13.32 -5.19 1.58
C ALA A 22 13.47 -4.07 0.52
N ALA A 23 12.76 -4.15 -0.61
CA ALA A 23 12.81 -3.14 -1.66
C ALA A 23 12.18 -1.80 -1.22
N VAL A 24 10.97 -1.84 -0.65
CA VAL A 24 10.26 -0.63 -0.19
C VAL A 24 11.00 0.03 0.97
N CYS A 25 11.53 -0.74 1.92
CA CYS A 25 12.34 -0.20 3.01
C CYS A 25 13.67 0.40 2.50
N THR A 26 14.29 -0.20 1.47
CA THR A 26 15.56 0.31 0.92
C THR A 26 15.36 1.60 0.14
N TYR A 27 14.42 1.62 -0.80
CA TYR A 27 14.28 2.72 -1.77
C TYR A 27 13.21 3.74 -1.38
N GLY A 28 12.32 3.39 -0.47
CA GLY A 28 11.20 4.24 -0.11
C GLY A 28 10.15 4.37 -1.22
N GLY A 29 9.33 5.40 -1.10
CA GLY A 29 8.26 5.72 -2.02
C GLY A 29 7.13 4.69 -2.01
N VAL A 30 6.46 4.59 -3.15
CA VAL A 30 5.37 3.64 -3.39
C VAL A 30 5.80 2.72 -4.53
N ALA A 31 5.48 1.43 -4.42
CA ALA A 31 5.85 0.45 -5.42
C ALA A 31 4.65 -0.39 -5.88
N CYS A 32 4.65 -0.73 -7.17
CA CYS A 32 3.77 -1.71 -7.76
C CYS A 32 4.49 -3.07 -7.81
N PHE A 33 3.79 -4.11 -7.39
CA PHE A 33 4.31 -5.47 -7.37
C PHE A 33 3.32 -6.42 -8.04
N LYS A 34 3.85 -7.28 -8.92
CA LYS A 34 3.15 -8.43 -9.47
C LYS A 34 4.07 -9.65 -9.36
N PRO A 35 3.59 -10.81 -8.89
CA PRO A 35 4.42 -12.00 -8.80
C PRO A 35 5.06 -12.34 -10.16
N GLY A 36 6.36 -12.61 -10.14
CA GLY A 36 7.13 -12.94 -11.35
C GLY A 36 7.62 -11.72 -12.15
N THR A 37 7.33 -10.49 -11.74
CA THR A 37 7.86 -9.27 -12.36
C THR A 37 8.78 -8.51 -11.41
N CYS A 38 9.59 -7.60 -11.96
CA CYS A 38 10.35 -6.65 -11.15
C CYS A 38 9.40 -5.71 -10.40
N ILE A 39 9.80 -5.30 -9.19
CA ILE A 39 9.12 -4.28 -8.40
C ILE A 39 9.32 -2.92 -9.09
N GLN A 40 8.22 -2.21 -9.36
CA GLN A 40 8.26 -0.93 -10.05
C GLN A 40 7.95 0.20 -9.07
N HIS A 41 8.92 1.09 -8.83
CA HIS A 41 8.69 2.26 -7.99
C HIS A 41 7.96 3.35 -8.77
N LEU A 42 6.87 3.85 -8.20
CA LEU A 42 6.16 5.00 -8.72
C LEU A 42 6.98 6.26 -8.47
N ARG A 43 7.08 7.10 -9.51
CA ARG A 43 7.75 8.40 -9.46
C ARG A 43 6.72 9.53 -9.40
N ASN A 44 7.17 10.70 -8.95
CA ASN A 44 6.38 11.93 -8.90
C ASN A 44 5.07 11.76 -8.12
N LEU A 45 5.16 11.21 -6.91
CA LEU A 45 4.01 11.01 -6.05
C LEU A 45 3.44 12.38 -5.63
N PRO A 46 2.10 12.56 -5.64
CA PRO A 46 1.49 13.73 -5.03
C PRO A 46 1.76 13.76 -3.52
N ASP A 47 1.85 14.96 -2.95
CA ASP A 47 1.97 15.12 -1.50
C ASP A 47 0.65 14.71 -0.83
N LEU A 48 0.60 13.45 -0.41
CA LEU A 48 -0.54 12.84 0.25
C LEU A 48 -0.12 12.36 1.62
N ARG A 49 -0.93 12.71 2.62
CA ARG A 49 -0.88 12.10 3.93
C ARG A 49 -1.82 10.91 3.98
N VAL A 50 -1.48 9.90 4.76
CA VAL A 50 -2.39 8.80 5.08
C VAL A 50 -2.73 8.83 6.55
N ILE A 51 -3.92 8.37 6.87
CA ILE A 51 -4.31 8.02 8.23
C ILE A 51 -4.08 6.52 8.40
N LEU A 52 -3.37 6.11 9.44
CA LEU A 52 -3.14 4.71 9.78
C LEU A 52 -3.76 4.47 11.15
N VAL A 53 -4.71 3.53 11.22
CA VAL A 53 -5.38 3.18 12.48
C VAL A 53 -5.10 1.72 12.79
N ASN A 54 -4.46 1.44 13.93
CA ASN A 54 -4.29 0.09 14.43
C ASN A 54 -5.43 -0.25 15.41
N SER A 55 -6.15 -1.32 15.08
CA SER A 55 -7.25 -1.84 15.90
C SER A 55 -6.79 -2.54 17.18
N ARG A 56 -5.48 -2.82 17.32
CA ARG A 56 -4.85 -3.64 18.36
C ARG A 56 -5.37 -5.08 18.43
N VAL A 57 -6.14 -5.50 17.43
CA VAL A 57 -6.60 -6.88 17.30
C VAL A 57 -5.49 -7.72 16.68
N GLU A 58 -5.04 -8.73 17.42
CA GLU A 58 -4.11 -9.74 16.93
C GLU A 58 -4.75 -10.57 15.81
N ARG A 59 -3.92 -11.02 14.86
CA ARG A 59 -4.37 -11.77 13.70
C ARG A 59 -3.44 -12.93 13.38
N ASN A 60 -4.01 -14.00 12.84
CA ASN A 60 -3.25 -15.11 12.29
C ASN A 60 -3.26 -15.01 10.75
N THR A 61 -2.14 -14.55 10.18
CA THR A 61 -1.98 -14.38 8.73
C THR A 61 -2.28 -15.68 7.97
N SER A 62 -1.77 -16.82 8.45
CA SER A 62 -1.97 -18.12 7.81
C SER A 62 -3.45 -18.51 7.77
N ARG A 63 -4.19 -18.24 8.84
CA ARG A 63 -5.64 -18.49 8.89
C ARG A 63 -6.39 -17.64 7.87
N MET A 64 -6.06 -16.35 7.73
CA MET A 64 -6.70 -15.47 6.75
C MET A 64 -6.44 -15.93 5.31
N VAL A 65 -5.20 -16.30 5.00
CA VAL A 65 -4.85 -16.84 3.68
C VAL A 65 -5.58 -18.15 3.41
N GLN A 66 -5.68 -19.03 4.42
CA GLN A 66 -6.41 -20.29 4.31
C GLN A 66 -7.91 -20.06 4.07
N THR A 67 -8.54 -19.10 4.76
CA THR A 67 -9.94 -18.71 4.53
C THR A 67 -10.19 -18.31 3.07
N VAL A 68 -9.31 -17.49 2.50
CA VAL A 68 -9.43 -17.05 1.10
C VAL A 68 -9.25 -18.23 0.13
N LYS A 69 -8.27 -19.12 0.41
CA LYS A 69 -8.02 -20.32 -0.40
C LYS A 69 -9.22 -21.28 -0.39
N GLU A 70 -9.83 -21.51 0.76
CA GLU A 70 -11.02 -22.34 0.88
C GLU A 70 -12.21 -21.74 0.14
N ARG A 71 -12.37 -20.41 0.20
CA ARG A 71 -13.42 -19.70 -0.51
C ARG A 71 -13.23 -19.77 -2.02
N LEU A 72 -12.00 -19.60 -2.51
CA LEU A 72 -11.66 -19.79 -3.93
C LEU A 72 -11.99 -21.20 -4.41
N LYS A 73 -11.66 -22.23 -3.61
CA LYS A 73 -12.01 -23.62 -3.94
C LYS A 73 -13.52 -23.84 -4.00
N LYS A 74 -14.29 -23.17 -3.15
CA LYS A 74 -15.75 -23.33 -3.06
C LYS A 74 -16.50 -22.55 -4.15
N PHE A 75 -16.02 -21.36 -4.51
CA PHE A 75 -16.68 -20.44 -5.44
C PHE A 75 -15.65 -19.81 -6.41
N PRO A 76 -15.06 -20.60 -7.33
CA PRO A 76 -13.95 -20.16 -8.16
C PRO A 76 -14.28 -18.92 -9.00
N ASP A 77 -15.33 -18.97 -9.82
CA ASP A 77 -15.70 -17.88 -10.74
C ASP A 77 -15.99 -16.55 -10.02
N VAL A 78 -16.64 -16.63 -8.85
CA VAL A 78 -16.97 -15.46 -8.02
C VAL A 78 -15.70 -14.86 -7.43
N VAL A 79 -14.82 -15.68 -6.85
CA VAL A 79 -13.60 -15.19 -6.20
C VAL A 79 -12.59 -14.69 -7.23
N GLU A 80 -12.48 -15.33 -8.39
CA GLU A 80 -11.66 -14.83 -9.50
C GLU A 80 -12.16 -13.47 -10.01
N SER A 81 -13.47 -13.28 -10.11
CA SER A 81 -14.05 -11.97 -10.45
C SER A 81 -13.69 -10.89 -9.43
N ILE A 82 -13.70 -11.23 -8.14
CA ILE A 82 -13.25 -10.33 -7.07
C ILE A 82 -11.76 -10.00 -7.21
N PHE A 83 -10.90 -11.00 -7.48
CA PHE A 83 -9.47 -10.75 -7.70
C PHE A 83 -9.21 -9.85 -8.90
N ASN A 84 -9.93 -10.04 -10.01
CA ASN A 84 -9.85 -9.18 -11.18
C ASN A 84 -10.25 -7.73 -10.87
N ALA A 85 -11.28 -7.54 -10.04
CA ALA A 85 -11.69 -6.22 -9.58
C ALA A 85 -10.63 -5.57 -8.67
N ILE A 86 -10.02 -6.31 -7.74
CA ILE A 86 -8.94 -5.82 -6.88
C ILE A 86 -7.68 -5.46 -7.70
N ASP A 87 -7.35 -6.25 -8.72
CA ASP A 87 -6.25 -5.95 -9.65
C ASP A 87 -6.53 -4.66 -10.44
N ALA A 88 -7.75 -4.48 -10.94
CA ALA A 88 -8.15 -3.23 -11.60
C ALA A 88 -8.02 -2.02 -10.67
N ILE A 89 -8.49 -2.13 -9.41
CA ILE A 89 -8.35 -1.08 -8.41
C ILE A 89 -6.87 -0.71 -8.19
N SER A 90 -5.99 -1.72 -8.11
CA SER A 90 -4.56 -1.50 -7.88
C SER A 90 -3.91 -0.75 -9.05
N ARG A 91 -4.27 -1.11 -10.29
CA ARG A 91 -3.81 -0.40 -11.49
C ARG A 91 -4.34 1.02 -11.57
N ASP A 92 -5.60 1.25 -11.18
CA ASP A 92 -6.22 2.57 -11.19
C ASP A 92 -5.59 3.49 -10.15
N ALA A 93 -5.36 2.98 -8.94
CA ALA A 93 -4.64 3.69 -7.90
C ALA A 93 -3.22 4.04 -8.34
N ALA A 94 -2.50 3.11 -8.98
CA ALA A 94 -1.17 3.38 -9.53
C ALA A 94 -1.18 4.51 -10.57
N ARG A 95 -2.18 4.55 -11.46
CA ARG A 95 -2.33 5.63 -12.45
C ARG A 95 -2.64 6.99 -11.80
N ILE A 96 -3.43 7.02 -10.73
CA ILE A 96 -3.73 8.27 -10.02
C ILE A 96 -2.51 8.77 -9.23
N LEU A 97 -1.76 7.86 -8.61
CA LEU A 97 -0.58 8.17 -7.82
C LEU A 97 0.64 8.53 -8.67
N HIS A 98 0.73 8.00 -9.90
CA HIS A 98 1.83 8.28 -10.80
C HIS A 98 1.54 9.51 -11.65
N ARG A 99 2.21 10.63 -11.37
CA ARG A 99 2.14 11.82 -12.22
C ARG A 99 3.18 11.72 -13.34
N PRO A 100 2.78 11.78 -14.62
CA PRO A 100 3.76 11.91 -15.70
C PRO A 100 4.57 13.21 -15.48
N PRO A 101 5.87 13.22 -15.80
CA PRO A 101 6.65 14.45 -15.72
C PRO A 101 6.04 15.51 -16.66
N GLU A 102 5.89 16.73 -16.16
CA GLU A 102 5.53 17.89 -16.99
C GLU A 102 6.65 18.06 -18.04
N GLU A 103 6.35 17.81 -19.32
CA GLU A 103 7.22 18.28 -20.41
C GLU A 103 7.09 19.80 -20.47
N ASN A 104 8.01 20.50 -19.82
CA ASN A 104 8.16 21.94 -19.98
C ASN A 104 8.37 22.23 -21.48
N GLY A 105 7.37 22.88 -22.09
CA GLY A 105 7.38 23.29 -23.49
C GLY A 105 8.61 24.14 -23.81
N GLY A 106 9.54 23.54 -24.54
CA GLY A 106 10.69 24.20 -25.14
C GLY A 106 10.55 24.23 -26.66
N ASP A 107 10.11 25.39 -27.14
CA ASP A 107 10.31 25.99 -28.47
C ASP A 107 9.71 25.31 -29.71
N GLU A 108 8.91 26.08 -30.45
CA GLU A 108 8.43 25.74 -31.79
C GLU A 108 9.61 25.58 -32.76
N ARG A 109 9.82 24.37 -33.28
CA ARG A 109 10.30 24.19 -34.65
C ARG A 109 9.49 23.12 -35.38
N VAL A 110 8.65 23.60 -36.27
CA VAL A 110 7.98 22.80 -37.30
C VAL A 110 9.03 22.06 -38.13
N SER A 111 8.92 20.73 -38.21
CA SER A 111 9.38 19.96 -39.36
C SER A 111 8.56 18.68 -39.50
N ASN A 112 8.34 18.36 -40.77
CA ASN A 112 7.22 17.61 -41.32
C ASN A 112 7.54 16.10 -41.42
N GLY A 113 6.54 15.25 -41.16
CA GLY A 113 6.41 13.89 -41.72
C GLY A 113 7.30 12.77 -41.16
N GLY A 114 6.69 11.68 -40.68
CA GLY A 114 7.42 10.41 -40.51
C GLY A 114 6.84 9.45 -39.48
N ASN A 115 6.15 8.44 -39.98
CA ASN A 115 5.64 7.24 -39.29
C ASN A 115 6.70 6.49 -38.44
N SER A 116 6.34 6.08 -37.21
CA SER A 116 6.67 4.79 -36.53
C SER A 116 7.14 4.86 -35.05
N ASN A 117 6.43 4.09 -34.22
CA ASN A 117 6.87 3.21 -33.11
C ASN A 117 7.34 3.71 -31.73
N ASN A 118 6.79 3.02 -30.72
CA ASN A 118 7.37 2.62 -29.42
C ASN A 118 8.04 3.67 -28.53
N SER A 119 7.35 4.05 -27.44
CA SER A 119 8.01 4.67 -26.29
C SER A 119 8.57 3.59 -25.35
N VAL A 120 9.90 3.55 -25.33
CA VAL A 120 10.76 2.73 -24.48
C VAL A 120 10.53 3.05 -23.00
N ILE A 121 10.16 2.02 -22.23
CA ILE A 121 10.19 2.02 -20.77
C ILE A 121 11.66 1.83 -20.36
N THR A 122 12.21 2.74 -19.56
CA THR A 122 13.54 2.60 -18.99
C THR A 122 13.56 1.43 -18.01
N ALA A 123 14.05 0.28 -18.48
CA ALA A 123 14.38 -0.86 -17.64
C ALA A 123 15.61 -0.51 -16.79
N CYS A 124 15.48 -0.57 -15.47
CA CYS A 124 16.64 -0.70 -14.60
C CYS A 124 17.18 -2.12 -14.79
N ALA A 125 18.29 -2.24 -15.53
CA ALA A 125 19.03 -3.48 -15.66
C ALA A 125 19.70 -3.79 -14.32
N ASP A 126 19.31 -4.91 -13.71
CA ASP A 126 20.17 -5.70 -12.85
C ASP A 126 19.75 -7.15 -13.08
N GLY A 127 20.61 -7.86 -13.81
CA GLY A 127 20.45 -9.28 -14.10
C GLY A 127 20.59 -10.16 -12.86
N GLU A 128 20.27 -11.43 -13.10
CA GLU A 128 20.49 -12.60 -12.22
C GLU A 128 19.33 -12.95 -11.29
N HIS A 129 18.31 -13.60 -11.89
CA HIS A 129 17.49 -14.61 -11.23
C HIS A 129 17.73 -15.96 -11.92
N GLN A 130 18.60 -16.79 -11.34
CA GLN A 130 18.56 -18.23 -11.58
C GLN A 130 17.36 -18.79 -10.80
N SER A 131 16.31 -19.17 -11.54
CA SER A 131 15.28 -20.07 -11.04
C SER A 131 15.54 -21.40 -11.72
N LEU A 132 16.02 -22.39 -10.97
CA LEU A 132 16.13 -23.76 -11.44
C LEU A 132 14.72 -24.30 -11.67
N GLN A 133 14.35 -24.52 -12.95
CA GLN A 133 13.15 -25.26 -13.33
C GLN A 133 13.49 -26.68 -13.77
N SER A 134 12.52 -27.54 -13.47
CA SER A 134 12.34 -28.96 -13.71
C SER A 134 12.41 -29.40 -15.18
N SER A 135 12.74 -30.68 -15.39
CA SER A 135 12.51 -31.40 -16.64
C SER A 135 11.70 -32.69 -16.40
N GLY A 136 10.65 -32.88 -17.21
CA GLY A 136 9.84 -34.10 -17.27
C GLY A 136 8.62 -33.95 -18.19
N HIS A 137 8.81 -34.32 -19.48
CA HIS A 137 7.83 -34.31 -20.57
C HIS A 137 6.74 -35.40 -20.48
N SER A 138 5.57 -35.17 -21.09
CA SER A 138 4.97 -36.03 -22.14
C SER A 138 3.74 -35.38 -22.84
N GLN A 139 3.53 -35.77 -24.10
CA GLN A 139 2.67 -35.20 -25.15
C GLN A 139 1.35 -35.99 -25.37
N GLN A 140 0.36 -35.34 -26.03
CA GLN A 140 -0.54 -35.81 -27.14
C GLN A 140 -1.89 -35.04 -27.07
N GLN A 141 -2.34 -34.20 -28.03
CA GLN A 141 -2.72 -34.31 -29.46
C GLN A 141 -4.18 -34.79 -29.69
N GLN A 142 -5.07 -33.89 -30.19
CA GLN A 142 -6.05 -34.04 -31.32
C GLN A 142 -7.29 -33.10 -31.24
N GLN A 143 -7.71 -32.61 -32.43
CA GLN A 143 -8.93 -31.88 -32.84
C GLN A 143 -9.61 -32.73 -33.96
N PRO A 144 -10.76 -32.39 -34.63
CA PRO A 144 -11.75 -31.28 -34.51
C PRO A 144 -13.26 -31.71 -34.64
N THR A 145 -14.22 -30.76 -34.59
CA THR A 145 -15.25 -30.44 -35.65
C THR A 145 -16.53 -29.72 -35.14
N SER A 146 -16.98 -28.69 -35.91
CA SER A 146 -18.36 -28.13 -36.15
C SER A 146 -19.26 -27.70 -34.96
N GLY A 147 -20.02 -26.60 -34.94
CA GLY A 147 -20.51 -25.59 -35.90
C GLY A 147 -21.96 -25.18 -35.53
N VAL A 148 -22.41 -23.95 -35.89
CA VAL A 148 -23.80 -23.39 -35.82
C VAL A 148 -24.23 -22.78 -34.46
N HIS A 149 -24.99 -21.69 -34.28
CA HIS A 149 -25.32 -20.42 -34.98
C HIS A 149 -26.11 -19.55 -33.94
N LEU A 150 -25.93 -18.22 -33.99
CA LEU A 150 -26.57 -17.16 -33.20
C LEU A 150 -28.07 -16.93 -33.56
N PRO A 151 -28.86 -16.25 -32.69
CA PRO A 151 -29.43 -14.92 -33.02
C PRO A 151 -29.30 -13.92 -31.82
N LYS A 152 -28.97 -12.62 -31.90
CA LYS A 152 -29.68 -11.40 -32.42
C LYS A 152 -31.16 -11.35 -31.98
N GLU A 153 -31.74 -10.38 -31.25
CA GLU A 153 -31.62 -8.91 -31.06
C GLU A 153 -32.18 -8.56 -29.64
N SER A 154 -31.87 -7.43 -28.99
CA SER A 154 -32.67 -6.20 -29.11
C SER A 154 -31.96 -4.99 -28.51
N SER A 155 -31.95 -3.92 -29.30
CA SER A 155 -31.53 -2.55 -29.04
C SER A 155 -32.40 -1.83 -28.03
N TYR A 156 -31.78 -0.97 -27.22
CA TYR A 156 -32.38 0.29 -26.78
C TYR A 156 -31.41 1.43 -27.11
N ALA A 157 -31.85 2.30 -28.01
CA ALA A 157 -31.20 3.54 -28.37
C ALA A 157 -31.86 4.69 -27.61
N ALA A 158 -31.07 5.45 -26.86
CA ALA A 158 -31.31 6.84 -26.48
C ALA A 158 -29.89 7.39 -26.16
N GLY A 159 -29.33 8.39 -26.83
CA GLY A 159 -29.93 9.61 -27.33
C GLY A 159 -29.39 10.76 -26.46
N GLY A 160 -28.38 11.48 -26.93
CA GLY A 160 -27.96 12.74 -26.30
C GLY A 160 -26.46 13.01 -26.27
N LYS A 161 -25.89 13.43 -27.41
CA LYS A 161 -24.64 14.20 -27.45
C LYS A 161 -24.87 15.56 -26.80
N ARG A 162 -24.01 15.97 -25.84
CA ARG A 162 -23.64 17.38 -25.64
C ARG A 162 -22.17 17.47 -25.25
N ASN A 163 -21.32 17.62 -26.26
CA ASN A 163 -20.01 18.22 -26.11
C ASN A 163 -20.22 19.71 -25.79
N SER A 164 -19.60 20.19 -24.72
CA SER A 164 -19.41 21.62 -24.47
C SER A 164 -17.95 21.84 -24.06
N ASN A 165 -17.08 21.98 -25.06
CA ASN A 165 -15.78 22.62 -24.86
C ASN A 165 -16.03 24.12 -25.01
N ALA A 166 -16.10 24.83 -23.88
CA ALA A 166 -16.02 26.28 -23.86
C ALA A 166 -14.62 26.67 -23.43
N SER A 167 -13.78 27.01 -24.41
CA SER A 167 -12.52 27.70 -24.19
C SER A 167 -12.84 29.15 -23.83
N ALA A 168 -12.51 29.56 -22.60
CA ALA A 168 -12.46 30.95 -22.22
C ALA A 168 -10.98 31.34 -22.03
N THR A 169 -10.48 32.12 -22.96
CA THR A 169 -9.19 32.82 -22.88
C THR A 169 -9.31 33.97 -21.90
N SER A 170 -8.58 33.95 -20.79
CA SER A 170 -8.25 35.17 -20.04
C SER A 170 -7.03 34.95 -19.15
N GLY A 171 -5.94 35.66 -19.46
CA GLY A 171 -4.67 35.61 -18.75
C GLY A 171 -4.78 36.10 -17.30
N THR A 172 -4.25 35.30 -16.37
CA THR A 172 -3.84 35.65 -15.00
C THR A 172 -2.94 34.51 -14.50
N SER A 173 -1.66 34.57 -14.86
CA SER A 173 -0.73 33.43 -14.89
C SER A 173 -0.23 32.94 -13.52
N GLY A 174 -0.70 33.51 -12.41
CA GLY A 174 -0.27 33.10 -11.05
C GLY A 174 -1.36 32.40 -10.23
N ALA A 175 -2.57 32.97 -10.18
CA ALA A 175 -3.63 32.49 -9.28
C ALA A 175 -4.47 31.33 -9.82
N ASN A 176 -4.49 31.12 -11.14
CA ASN A 176 -5.25 30.03 -11.77
C ASN A 176 -4.52 28.69 -11.71
N SER A 177 -3.18 28.69 -11.69
CA SER A 177 -2.38 27.45 -11.62
C SER A 177 -2.55 26.76 -10.26
N GLU A 178 -2.45 27.51 -9.16
CA GLU A 178 -2.62 26.96 -7.81
C GLU A 178 -4.04 26.44 -7.53
N LYS A 179 -5.07 27.12 -8.06
CA LYS A 179 -6.47 26.66 -7.95
C LYS A 179 -6.71 25.39 -8.77
N HIS A 180 -6.11 25.30 -9.96
CA HIS A 180 -6.22 24.13 -10.83
C HIS A 180 -5.53 22.91 -10.21
N GLU A 181 -4.32 23.06 -9.68
CA GLU A 181 -3.59 22.00 -8.99
C GLU A 181 -4.32 21.52 -7.72
N ARG A 182 -4.86 22.45 -6.92
CA ARG A 182 -5.63 22.11 -5.72
C ARG A 182 -6.91 21.34 -6.05
N GLY A 183 -7.60 21.74 -7.13
CA GLY A 183 -8.78 21.03 -7.63
C GLY A 183 -8.45 19.61 -8.12
N GLN A 184 -7.35 19.46 -8.86
CA GLN A 184 -6.89 18.16 -9.35
C GLN A 184 -6.45 17.22 -8.21
N LEU A 185 -5.80 17.75 -7.17
CA LEU A 185 -5.40 16.97 -6.00
C LEU A 185 -6.60 16.51 -5.17
N ALA A 186 -7.63 17.36 -5.03
CA ALA A 186 -8.89 17.01 -4.37
C ALA A 186 -9.65 15.91 -5.13
N ASP A 187 -9.64 15.94 -6.47
CA ASP A 187 -10.23 14.89 -7.30
C ASP A 187 -9.47 13.56 -7.16
N SER A 188 -8.13 13.59 -7.24
CA SER A 188 -7.28 12.42 -7.01
C SER A 188 -7.53 11.79 -5.64
N PHE A 189 -7.66 12.61 -4.60
CA PHE A 189 -8.00 12.17 -3.27
C PHE A 189 -9.34 11.43 -3.21
N SER A 190 -10.37 12.02 -3.83
CA SER A 190 -11.73 11.46 -3.82
C SER A 190 -11.72 10.09 -4.49
N LYS A 191 -11.11 10.01 -5.68
CA LYS A 191 -10.95 8.75 -6.41
C LYS A 191 -10.20 7.70 -5.61
N LEU A 192 -9.11 8.06 -4.95
CA LEU A 192 -8.34 7.13 -4.11
C LEU A 192 -9.15 6.62 -2.90
N ASN A 193 -9.97 7.47 -2.27
CA ASN A 193 -10.85 7.02 -1.19
C ASN A 193 -11.97 6.11 -1.67
N ASP A 194 -12.54 6.37 -2.85
CA ASP A 194 -13.51 5.47 -3.45
C ASP A 194 -12.88 4.11 -3.77
N LEU A 195 -11.67 4.09 -4.33
CA LEU A 195 -10.91 2.86 -4.54
C LEU A 195 -10.64 2.11 -3.23
N CYS A 196 -10.26 2.82 -2.15
CA CYS A 196 -10.11 2.21 -0.82
C CYS A 196 -11.42 1.60 -0.32
N ARG A 197 -12.53 2.34 -0.41
CA ARG A 197 -13.87 1.89 0.00
C ARG A 197 -14.28 0.62 -0.73
N ILE A 198 -14.17 0.61 -2.06
CA ILE A 198 -14.53 -0.53 -2.89
C ILE A 198 -13.64 -1.73 -2.54
N ASN A 199 -12.32 -1.52 -2.49
CA ASN A 199 -11.37 -2.60 -2.18
C ASN A 199 -11.64 -3.20 -0.79
N ASN A 200 -11.95 -2.38 0.21
CA ASN A 200 -12.28 -2.88 1.54
C ASN A 200 -13.51 -3.80 1.54
N GLN A 201 -14.56 -3.43 0.81
CA GLN A 201 -15.76 -4.27 0.68
C GLN A 201 -15.47 -5.58 -0.05
N LEU A 202 -14.64 -5.54 -1.10
CA LEU A 202 -14.19 -6.76 -1.79
C LEU A 202 -13.38 -7.67 -0.86
N LEU A 203 -12.50 -7.11 -0.02
CA LEU A 203 -11.74 -7.88 0.97
C LEU A 203 -12.65 -8.50 2.04
N ILE A 204 -13.67 -7.77 2.51
CA ILE A 204 -14.70 -8.32 3.41
C ILE A 204 -15.43 -9.49 2.72
N ALA A 205 -15.77 -9.34 1.44
CA ALA A 205 -16.39 -10.40 0.63
C ALA A 205 -15.48 -11.62 0.41
N LEU A 206 -14.16 -11.49 0.57
CA LEU A 206 -13.21 -12.61 0.62
C LEU A 206 -13.12 -13.27 2.00
N GLY A 207 -13.71 -12.69 3.04
CA GLY A 207 -13.82 -13.27 4.37
C GLY A 207 -12.70 -12.88 5.32
N VAL A 208 -11.97 -11.82 5.00
CA VAL A 208 -10.86 -11.31 5.83
C VAL A 208 -11.25 -10.06 6.62
N GLY A 209 -12.56 -9.80 6.77
CA GLY A 209 -13.09 -8.73 7.61
C GLY A 209 -12.96 -9.00 9.12
N HIS A 210 -13.22 -7.98 9.93
CA HIS A 210 -13.28 -8.10 11.39
C HIS A 210 -14.16 -6.99 12.00
N PRO A 211 -15.01 -7.26 13.00
CA PRO A 211 -15.93 -6.27 13.55
C PRO A 211 -15.28 -4.98 14.05
N LYS A 212 -14.09 -5.07 14.68
CA LYS A 212 -13.30 -3.91 15.11
C LYS A 212 -12.84 -3.04 13.94
N ILE A 213 -12.49 -3.68 12.82
CA ILE A 213 -12.12 -2.98 11.58
C ILE A 213 -13.36 -2.28 11.01
N ASP A 214 -14.51 -2.94 10.99
CA ASP A 214 -15.78 -2.35 10.53
C ASP A 214 -16.20 -1.16 11.40
N GLN A 215 -15.97 -1.23 12.71
CA GLN A 215 -16.19 -0.11 13.63
C GLN A 215 -15.30 1.10 13.29
N ILE A 216 -14.01 0.88 12.99
CA ILE A 216 -13.09 1.95 12.56
C ILE A 216 -13.55 2.54 11.23
N CYS A 217 -13.91 1.71 10.25
CA CYS A 217 -14.43 2.15 8.95
C CYS A 217 -15.68 3.02 9.11
N THR A 218 -16.61 2.60 9.96
CA THR A 218 -17.85 3.34 10.24
C THR A 218 -17.56 4.67 10.92
N LEU A 219 -16.64 4.69 11.89
CA LEU A 219 -16.23 5.90 12.58
C LEU A 219 -15.65 6.92 11.61
N LEU A 220 -14.69 6.51 10.77
CA LEU A 220 -14.01 7.37 9.80
C LEU A 220 -14.96 7.84 8.68
N ALA A 221 -15.92 7.01 8.27
CA ALA A 221 -16.91 7.37 7.25
C ALA A 221 -17.78 8.57 7.65
N ARG A 222 -18.04 8.79 8.96
CA ARG A 222 -18.74 10.00 9.45
C ARG A 222 -17.99 11.29 9.14
N TYR A 223 -16.68 11.19 8.92
CA TYR A 223 -15.80 12.31 8.54
C TYR A 223 -15.50 12.34 7.03
N GLY A 224 -16.18 11.51 6.22
CA GLY A 224 -15.93 11.40 4.79
C GLY A 224 -14.58 10.73 4.44
N ILE A 225 -14.01 9.97 5.39
CA ILE A 225 -12.76 9.23 5.19
C ILE A 225 -13.11 7.75 5.05
N HIS A 226 -12.66 7.13 3.95
CA HIS A 226 -13.01 5.73 3.66
C HIS A 226 -11.76 4.85 3.68
N PRO A 227 -11.47 4.21 4.83
CA PRO A 227 -10.29 3.38 4.95
C PRO A 227 -10.46 2.01 4.30
N LYS A 228 -9.32 1.37 4.03
CA LYS A 228 -9.23 -0.05 3.75
C LYS A 228 -8.30 -0.75 4.73
N MET A 229 -8.59 -2.00 5.04
CA MET A 229 -7.64 -2.85 5.76
C MET A 229 -6.31 -3.00 5.01
N THR A 230 -5.22 -3.16 5.75
CA THR A 230 -3.88 -3.40 5.23
C THR A 230 -3.26 -4.65 5.85
N GLY A 231 -2.53 -5.43 5.03
CA GLY A 231 -2.04 -6.76 5.39
C GLY A 231 -3.09 -7.85 5.18
N ALA A 232 -3.06 -8.90 6.01
CA ALA A 232 -3.86 -10.11 5.79
C ALA A 232 -5.35 -9.98 6.15
N GLY A 233 -5.75 -8.89 6.82
CA GLY A 233 -7.09 -8.75 7.39
C GLY A 233 -7.29 -9.52 8.72
N GLY A 234 -8.53 -9.64 9.17
CA GLY A 234 -8.91 -10.28 10.43
C GLY A 234 -8.59 -9.48 11.70
N GLY A 235 -8.24 -8.19 11.56
CA GLY A 235 -7.72 -7.34 12.64
C GLY A 235 -6.61 -6.44 12.11
N GLY A 236 -5.61 -6.13 12.94
CA GLY A 236 -4.46 -5.31 12.55
C GLY A 236 -4.86 -3.86 12.24
N SER A 237 -4.42 -3.33 11.11
CA SER A 237 -4.56 -1.91 10.80
C SER A 237 -5.40 -1.65 9.54
N VAL A 238 -5.97 -0.45 9.50
CA VAL A 238 -6.53 0.15 8.29
C VAL A 238 -5.76 1.39 7.90
N PHE A 239 -5.81 1.76 6.63
CA PHE A 239 -5.35 3.06 6.17
C PHE A 239 -6.34 3.73 5.24
N ALA A 240 -6.33 5.05 5.21
CA ALA A 240 -7.01 5.86 4.20
C ALA A 240 -6.11 7.02 3.77
N PHE A 241 -6.39 7.61 2.62
CA PHE A 241 -5.77 8.88 2.27
C PHE A 241 -6.44 9.98 3.10
N LEU A 242 -5.67 10.98 3.51
CA LEU A 242 -6.15 12.20 4.18
C LEU A 242 -6.11 13.41 3.24
N LYS A 243 -7.19 14.21 3.18
CA LYS A 243 -7.20 15.39 2.31
C LYS A 243 -6.19 16.41 2.83
N PRO A 244 -5.42 17.08 1.94
CA PRO A 244 -4.49 18.11 2.35
C PRO A 244 -5.15 19.23 3.18
N ASP A 245 -6.42 19.54 2.91
CA ASP A 245 -7.21 20.59 3.58
C ASP A 245 -7.99 20.10 4.82
N THR A 246 -7.76 18.86 5.29
CA THR A 246 -8.43 18.37 6.50
C THR A 246 -8.00 19.21 7.71
N SER A 247 -8.97 19.84 8.38
CA SER A 247 -8.70 20.75 9.49
C SER A 247 -8.13 20.02 10.71
N ALA A 248 -7.29 20.73 11.48
CA ALA A 248 -6.72 20.20 12.73
C ALA A 248 -7.81 19.81 13.75
N THR A 249 -8.93 20.54 13.77
CA THR A 249 -10.08 20.24 14.63
C THR A 249 -10.69 18.89 14.30
N VAL A 250 -10.92 18.59 13.01
CA VAL A 250 -11.45 17.29 12.56
C VAL A 250 -10.48 16.17 12.94
N LEU A 251 -9.17 16.37 12.76
CA LEU A 251 -8.16 15.39 13.14
C LEU A 251 -8.12 15.13 14.65
N SER A 252 -8.28 16.16 15.48
CA SER A 252 -8.37 16.02 16.93
C SER A 252 -9.60 15.21 17.33
N MET A 253 -10.77 15.53 16.76
CA MET A 253 -12.01 14.80 17.03
C MET A 253 -11.89 13.31 16.67
N ILE A 254 -11.34 13.00 15.49
CA ILE A 254 -11.09 11.61 15.07
C ILE A 254 -10.15 10.90 16.05
N LYS A 255 -9.06 11.56 16.44
CA LYS A 255 -8.08 10.99 17.38
C LYS A 255 -8.70 10.69 18.75
N ASP A 256 -9.48 11.62 19.28
CA ASP A 256 -10.13 11.47 20.58
C ASP A 256 -11.15 10.32 20.57
N GLU A 257 -11.96 10.22 19.51
CA GLU A 257 -12.93 9.12 19.38
C GLU A 257 -12.26 7.75 19.19
N LEU A 258 -11.20 7.68 18.38
CA LEU A 258 -10.43 6.43 18.20
C LEU A 258 -9.75 6.01 19.50
N THR A 259 -9.17 6.95 20.24
CA THR A 259 -8.49 6.69 21.52
C THR A 259 -9.46 6.20 22.59
N LYS A 260 -10.68 6.75 22.64
CA LYS A 260 -11.76 6.26 23.53
C LYS A 260 -12.15 4.81 23.26
N LEU A 261 -11.96 4.33 22.03
CA LEU A 261 -12.22 2.94 21.63
C LEU A 261 -10.98 2.04 21.71
N ASP A 262 -9.89 2.55 22.30
CA ASP A 262 -8.59 1.88 22.43
C ASP A 262 -7.91 1.57 21.08
N TYR A 263 -8.08 2.45 20.10
CA TYR A 263 -7.37 2.40 18.83
C TYR A 263 -6.22 3.39 18.77
N GLU A 264 -5.18 3.03 18.01
CA GLU A 264 -4.01 3.87 17.83
C GLU A 264 -4.01 4.54 16.46
N LEU A 265 -3.70 5.83 16.43
CA LEU A 265 -3.76 6.67 15.24
C LEU A 265 -2.39 7.26 14.89
N TRP A 266 -1.96 7.08 13.64
CA TRP A 266 -0.83 7.79 13.04
C TRP A 266 -1.22 8.49 11.75
N GLN A 267 -0.45 9.51 11.36
CA GLN A 267 -0.67 10.31 10.16
C GLN A 267 0.62 10.47 9.33
N PRO A 268 1.24 9.39 8.84
CA PRO A 268 2.49 9.49 8.09
C PRO A 268 2.27 10.06 6.68
N PRO A 269 3.31 10.67 6.08
CA PRO A 269 3.31 10.93 4.63
C PRO A 269 3.29 9.60 3.86
N LEU A 270 2.69 9.61 2.67
CA LEU A 270 2.72 8.47 1.76
C LEU A 270 4.10 8.32 1.13
N GLY A 271 4.68 7.12 1.23
CA GLY A 271 5.94 6.79 0.56
C GLY A 271 7.15 7.47 1.21
N GLY A 272 7.60 6.93 2.34
CA GLY A 272 8.76 7.43 3.07
C GLY A 272 10.06 7.41 2.25
N PRO A 273 11.15 8.02 2.76
CA PRO A 273 12.38 8.25 1.99
C PRO A 273 13.22 6.99 1.72
N GLY A 274 12.87 5.84 2.33
CA GLY A 274 13.70 4.64 2.30
C GLY A 274 14.87 4.73 3.27
N VAL A 275 15.98 4.09 2.95
CA VAL A 275 17.19 4.13 3.78
C VAL A 275 17.84 5.50 3.69
N ILE A 276 17.98 6.14 4.86
CA ILE A 276 18.65 7.43 5.01
C ILE A 276 19.79 7.32 6.03
N CYS A 277 20.86 8.07 5.79
CA CYS A 277 21.96 8.23 6.74
C CYS A 277 21.72 9.51 7.55
N HIS A 278 21.79 9.42 8.88
CA HIS A 278 21.72 10.59 9.76
C HIS A 278 23.10 10.89 10.33
N ASN A 279 23.49 12.17 10.31
CA ASN A 279 24.79 12.62 10.85
C ASN A 279 24.88 12.51 12.38
N SER A 280 23.74 12.49 13.06
CA SER A 280 23.60 12.28 14.49
C SER A 280 22.41 11.38 14.77
N LYS A 281 22.37 10.76 15.95
CA LYS A 281 21.25 9.91 16.37
C LYS A 281 19.96 10.75 16.38
N PRO A 282 18.91 10.37 15.63
CA PRO A 282 17.65 11.11 15.62
C PRO A 282 16.96 11.11 16.99
N ASP A 283 16.28 12.22 17.31
CA ASP A 283 15.53 12.41 18.55
C ASP A 283 14.46 11.33 18.79
N LEU A 284 13.95 10.72 17.72
CA LEU A 284 13.01 9.59 17.76
C LEU A 284 13.55 8.40 18.59
N PHE A 285 14.87 8.27 18.72
CA PHE A 285 15.53 7.20 19.48
C PHE A 285 16.10 7.67 20.82
N VAL A 286 15.81 8.90 21.23
CA VAL A 286 16.16 9.43 22.54
C VAL A 286 15.03 9.07 23.50
N VAL A 287 15.24 8.00 24.27
CA VAL A 287 14.32 7.65 25.36
C VAL A 287 14.44 8.75 26.42
N PRO A 288 13.35 9.38 26.89
CA PRO A 288 13.43 10.36 27.96
C PRO A 288 13.99 9.68 29.21
N SER A 289 15.22 10.02 29.58
CA SER A 289 15.78 9.70 30.89
C SER A 289 15.06 10.55 31.93
N THR A 290 13.89 10.12 32.40
CA THR A 290 13.16 10.83 33.45
C THR A 290 12.85 9.86 34.59
N MET A 291 13.66 10.00 35.65
CA MET A 291 13.37 9.67 37.05
C MET A 291 13.58 8.22 37.51
N ILE A 292 14.82 7.71 37.46
CA ILE A 292 15.31 6.94 38.61
C ILE A 292 15.74 7.99 39.65
N ALA A 293 14.80 8.38 40.50
CA ALA A 293 15.16 9.07 41.74
C ALA A 293 16.00 8.10 42.56
N THR A 294 17.29 8.37 42.68
CA THR A 294 18.14 7.80 43.72
C THR A 294 17.56 8.22 45.07
N PRO A 295 17.12 7.29 45.95
CA PRO A 295 17.00 7.62 47.34
C PRO A 295 18.41 7.65 47.91
N SER A 296 18.88 8.85 48.24
CA SER A 296 19.91 9.01 49.25
C SER A 296 19.32 8.54 50.56
N ASP A 297 19.75 7.39 51.08
CA ASP A 297 19.73 7.21 52.52
C ASP A 297 20.94 6.41 52.99
N SER A 298 21.75 7.10 53.77
CA SER A 298 22.86 6.57 54.53
C SER A 298 22.33 5.82 55.74
N SER A 299 22.42 4.50 55.75
CA SER A 299 22.51 3.76 57.00
C SER A 299 23.30 2.48 56.79
N SER A 300 24.46 2.46 57.43
CA SER A 300 25.29 1.30 57.74
C SER A 300 24.46 0.07 58.14
N HIS A 301 24.72 -1.09 57.54
CA HIS A 301 25.13 -2.30 58.25
C HIS A 301 25.35 -3.50 57.30
N SER A 302 26.60 -3.97 57.33
CA SER A 302 27.03 -5.38 57.34
C SER A 302 26.64 -6.35 56.20
N THR A 303 27.63 -6.64 55.36
CA THR A 303 27.78 -7.84 54.53
C THR A 303 27.69 -9.15 55.35
N PRO A 304 27.27 -10.25 54.70
CA PRO A 304 28.18 -11.39 54.65
C PRO A 304 28.31 -12.02 53.26
N SER A 305 29.56 -12.28 52.91
CA SER A 305 30.06 -13.16 51.85
C SER A 305 29.70 -14.62 52.15
N LEU A 306 29.28 -15.40 51.15
CA LEU A 306 29.45 -16.86 51.15
C LEU A 306 29.70 -17.43 49.75
N TYR A 307 30.90 -18.02 49.68
CA TYR A 307 31.57 -18.86 48.69
C TYR A 307 30.76 -19.85 47.84
N LEU A 308 31.31 -20.09 46.64
CA LEU A 308 31.18 -21.31 45.85
C LEU A 308 31.48 -22.57 46.68
N HIS A 309 30.72 -23.64 46.46
CA HIS A 309 31.23 -25.00 46.67
C HIS A 309 30.69 -25.99 45.62
N ASP A 310 31.62 -26.59 44.89
CA ASP A 310 31.50 -27.84 44.14
C ASP A 310 30.92 -28.99 44.98
N LYS A 311 30.04 -29.81 44.38
CA LYS A 311 29.91 -31.23 44.75
C LYS A 311 29.71 -32.12 43.51
N LYS A 312 30.78 -32.84 43.18
CA LYS A 312 30.79 -34.20 42.64
C LYS A 312 29.84 -35.10 43.43
N ILE A 313 29.01 -35.89 42.74
CA ILE A 313 28.59 -37.22 43.21
C ILE A 313 28.63 -38.19 42.02
N THR A 314 29.58 -39.12 42.10
CA THR A 314 29.60 -40.41 41.39
C THR A 314 28.72 -41.40 42.15
N ASN A 315 27.89 -42.14 41.42
CA ASN A 315 27.83 -43.60 41.41
C ASN A 315 27.10 -44.05 40.15
#